data_AF-A0A8D8V879-F1
#
_entry.id   AF-A0A8D8V879-F1
#
_cell.length_a   1.000
_cell.length_b   1.000
_cell.length_c   1.000
_cell.angle_alpha   90.00
_cell.angle_beta   90.00
_cell.angle_gamma   90.00
#
_symmetry.space_group_name_H-M   'P 1'
#
loop_
_entity.id
_entity.type
_entity.pdbx_description
1 polymer ?
#
loop_
_entity_poly.entity_id
_entity_poly.type
_entity_poly.pdbx_seq_one_letter_code
_entity_poly.pdbx_strand_id
1 'polypeptide(L)'
;MRKKLDTRVDTLTVMLTKELKVTPEKSLQGGLRSARPFIRVLNQLNKASLSCDLFLALCSSILRAQLKRVRRDGPALNYVSSASTVFFTNLSLMTTELQKVAFPGTGECAAAFVVWATREFNLFVSYVIRELFVTQSSLSSLSPCIAAVSTKCDQLTSLGLDLRYLLDGALRGPLTKALKETRDKLTDTIKLRCSEDKWKPFNLNNRQQRDKFLAEFSEAGLTSMTSYLTGDCWLRLSNNTILFTRLYLSLLQDCFQLATSELLYSIEDTLYVVMQHQLKHVDASLRNDQLADEREFIVQNADFILNNLLTLCENKFEQHFQFKSKKLAQVKKEFQHLA
;
A
#
# COMPACT_ATOMS: atom_id res chain seq x y z
N MET A 1 -18.22 55.53 -27.09
CA MET A 1 -16.89 54.96 -26.74
C MET A 1 -16.99 53.61 -26.03
N ARG A 2 -17.77 53.49 -24.94
CA ARG A 2 -17.92 52.25 -24.14
C ARG A 2 -18.23 51.00 -24.97
N LYS A 3 -19.26 51.02 -25.83
CA LYS A 3 -19.60 49.91 -26.74
C LYS A 3 -18.43 49.45 -27.64
N LYS A 4 -17.63 50.38 -28.19
CA LYS A 4 -16.46 50.01 -29.03
C LYS A 4 -15.33 49.40 -28.22
N LEU A 5 -15.17 49.83 -26.97
CA LEU A 5 -14.22 49.23 -26.02
C LEU A 5 -14.67 47.81 -25.65
N ASP A 6 -15.94 47.62 -25.33
CA ASP A 6 -16.52 46.31 -24.99
C ASP A 6 -16.37 45.32 -26.15
N THR A 7 -16.67 45.72 -27.39
CA THR A 7 -16.46 44.87 -28.58
C THR A 7 -15.00 44.47 -28.77
N ARG A 8 -14.05 45.37 -28.45
CA ARG A 8 -12.61 45.07 -28.52
C ARG A 8 -12.18 44.10 -27.42
N VAL A 9 -12.69 44.27 -26.20
CA VAL A 9 -12.46 43.35 -25.08
C VAL A 9 -12.99 41.95 -25.41
N ASP A 10 -14.19 41.85 -25.97
CA ASP A 10 -14.78 40.57 -26.39
C ASP A 10 -13.97 39.92 -27.50
N THR A 11 -13.57 40.69 -28.51
CA THR A 11 -12.73 40.21 -29.63
C THR A 11 -11.38 39.68 -29.13
N LEU A 12 -10.72 40.42 -28.23
CA LEU A 12 -9.47 40.01 -27.61
C LEU A 12 -9.66 38.74 -26.77
N THR A 13 -10.73 38.67 -25.97
CA THR A 13 -11.05 37.49 -25.16
C THR A 13 -11.21 36.23 -26.03
N VAL A 14 -11.90 36.33 -27.18
CA VAL A 14 -12.08 35.22 -28.12
C VAL A 14 -10.74 34.79 -28.73
N MET A 15 -9.89 35.73 -29.16
CA MET A 15 -8.56 35.40 -29.70
C MET A 15 -7.66 34.72 -28.67
N LEU A 16 -7.57 35.27 -27.46
CA LEU A 16 -6.76 34.73 -26.36
C LEU A 16 -7.23 33.32 -25.97
N THR A 17 -8.56 33.11 -25.93
CA THR A 17 -9.16 31.80 -25.68
C THR A 17 -8.78 30.79 -26.76
N LYS A 18 -8.75 31.21 -28.04
CA LYS A 18 -8.35 30.34 -29.16
C LYS A 18 -6.87 29.96 -29.10
N GLU A 19 -6.00 30.83 -28.61
CA GLU A 19 -4.57 30.54 -28.44
C GLU A 19 -4.28 29.65 -27.22
N LEU A 20 -5.07 29.75 -26.15
CA LEU A 20 -4.96 28.88 -24.97
C LEU A 20 -5.66 27.52 -25.14
N LYS A 21 -6.59 27.40 -26.09
CA LYS A 21 -7.25 26.13 -26.38
C LYS A 21 -6.24 25.12 -26.91
N VAL A 22 -6.11 24.01 -26.20
CA VAL A 22 -5.20 22.93 -26.57
C VAL A 22 -5.82 22.12 -27.71
N THR A 23 -5.26 22.23 -28.92
CA THR A 23 -5.54 21.32 -30.04
C THR A 23 -4.46 20.23 -30.13
N PRO A 24 -4.77 19.05 -30.70
CA PRO A 24 -3.78 17.98 -30.89
C PRO A 24 -2.55 18.42 -31.70
N GLU A 25 -2.73 19.38 -32.61
CA GLU A 25 -1.72 19.89 -33.54
C GLU A 25 -0.81 20.99 -32.95
N LYS A 26 -1.31 21.84 -32.03
CA LYS A 26 -0.50 22.86 -31.32
C LYS A 26 0.30 22.28 -30.13
N SER A 27 0.51 20.97 -30.13
CA SER A 27 0.85 20.23 -28.92
C SER A 27 2.27 20.51 -28.39
N LEU A 28 2.32 20.77 -27.08
CA LEU A 28 3.45 20.54 -26.16
C LEU A 28 4.71 21.42 -26.27
N GLN A 29 4.95 22.19 -27.32
CA GLN A 29 6.25 22.87 -27.48
C GLN A 29 6.55 24.00 -26.46
N GLY A 30 5.54 24.57 -25.79
CA GLY A 30 5.73 25.70 -24.85
C GLY A 30 5.34 25.45 -23.38
N GLY A 31 4.64 24.35 -23.08
CA GLY A 31 4.17 24.00 -21.74
C GLY A 31 3.34 25.10 -21.05
N LEU A 32 3.37 25.13 -19.71
CA LEU A 32 2.70 26.18 -18.93
C LEU A 32 3.30 27.57 -19.17
N ARG A 33 4.59 27.64 -19.57
CA ARG A 33 5.31 28.91 -19.75
C ARG A 33 4.76 29.72 -20.92
N SER A 34 4.43 29.08 -22.04
CA SER A 34 3.85 29.77 -23.20
C SER A 34 2.43 30.28 -22.94
N ALA A 35 1.71 29.72 -21.96
CA ALA A 35 0.37 30.16 -21.58
C ALA A 35 0.37 31.42 -20.69
N ARG A 36 1.47 31.70 -19.99
CA ARG A 36 1.58 32.81 -19.02
C ARG A 36 1.16 34.18 -19.58
N PRO A 37 1.62 34.62 -20.77
CA PRO A 37 1.28 35.95 -21.27
C PRO A 37 -0.22 36.09 -21.51
N PHE A 38 -0.86 35.05 -22.05
CA PHE A 38 -2.29 35.04 -22.33
C PHE A 38 -3.13 35.04 -21.05
N ILE A 39 -2.73 34.25 -20.04
CA ILE A 39 -3.36 34.22 -18.72
C ILE A 39 -3.28 35.60 -18.05
N ARG A 40 -2.11 36.25 -18.09
CA ARG A 40 -1.94 37.58 -17.51
C ARG A 40 -2.87 38.61 -18.15
N VAL A 41 -2.99 38.60 -19.48
CA VAL A 41 -3.89 39.52 -20.19
C VAL A 41 -5.36 39.23 -19.86
N LEU A 42 -5.79 37.97 -19.82
CA LEU A 42 -7.16 37.63 -19.42
C LEU A 42 -7.49 38.06 -17.99
N ASN A 43 -6.54 37.92 -17.06
CA ASN A 43 -6.71 38.40 -15.69
C ASN A 43 -6.84 39.93 -15.63
N GLN A 44 -6.04 40.66 -16.43
CA GLN A 44 -6.15 42.13 -16.55
C GLN A 44 -7.49 42.58 -17.15
N LEU A 45 -8.14 41.73 -17.95
CA LEU A 45 -9.48 41.98 -18.52
C LEU A 45 -10.63 41.60 -17.57
N ASN A 46 -10.35 41.30 -16.29
CA ASN A 46 -11.32 40.79 -15.31
C ASN A 46 -12.03 39.50 -15.76
N LYS A 47 -11.33 38.65 -16.52
CA LYS A 47 -11.80 37.32 -16.98
C LYS A 47 -11.10 36.17 -16.23
N ALA A 48 -10.85 36.34 -14.93
CA ALA A 48 -10.06 35.41 -14.13
C ALA A 48 -10.64 33.98 -14.10
N SER A 49 -11.95 33.82 -13.95
CA SER A 49 -12.62 32.51 -14.00
C SER A 49 -12.39 31.78 -15.34
N LEU A 50 -12.62 32.46 -16.47
CA LEU A 50 -12.34 31.91 -17.80
C LEU A 50 -10.85 31.56 -17.97
N SER A 51 -9.96 32.41 -17.48
CA SER A 51 -8.52 32.14 -17.52
C SER A 51 -8.14 30.92 -16.68
N CYS A 52 -8.80 30.72 -15.54
CA CYS A 52 -8.59 29.55 -14.67
C CYS A 52 -9.03 28.27 -15.38
N ASP A 53 -10.22 28.26 -15.98
CA ASP A 53 -10.73 27.09 -16.71
C ASP A 53 -9.79 26.68 -17.86
N LEU A 54 -9.31 27.66 -18.63
CA LEU A 54 -8.35 27.42 -19.71
C LEU A 54 -7.00 26.91 -19.19
N PHE A 55 -6.52 27.43 -18.07
CA PHE A 55 -5.31 26.95 -17.42
C PHE A 55 -5.46 25.49 -16.95
N LEU A 56 -6.56 25.14 -16.27
CA LEU A 56 -6.82 23.77 -15.80
C LEU A 56 -7.00 22.78 -16.97
N ALA A 57 -7.61 23.22 -18.07
CA ALA A 57 -7.71 22.44 -19.29
C ALA A 57 -6.33 22.16 -19.91
N LEU A 58 -5.45 23.16 -19.92
CA LEU A 58 -4.06 23.00 -20.35
C LEU A 58 -3.30 22.02 -19.44
N CYS A 59 -3.41 22.17 -18.12
CA CYS A 59 -2.81 21.27 -17.14
C CYS A 59 -3.23 19.81 -17.38
N SER A 60 -4.52 19.56 -17.57
CA SER A 60 -5.06 18.23 -17.88
C SER A 60 -4.45 17.64 -19.15
N SER A 61 -4.33 18.46 -20.20
CA SER A 61 -3.77 18.00 -21.48
C SER A 61 -2.29 17.64 -21.37
N ILE A 62 -1.50 18.48 -20.69
CA ILE A 62 -0.08 18.22 -20.41
C ILE A 62 0.05 16.92 -19.60
N LEU A 63 -0.68 16.81 -18.49
CA LEU A 63 -0.60 15.66 -17.59
C LEU A 63 -0.93 14.35 -18.30
N ARG A 64 -2.03 14.32 -19.08
CA ARG A 64 -2.43 13.14 -19.86
C ARG A 64 -1.43 12.79 -20.94
N ALA A 65 -0.86 13.78 -21.63
CA ALA A 65 0.16 13.54 -22.64
C ALA A 65 1.44 12.94 -22.03
N GLN A 66 1.87 13.43 -20.86
CA GLN A 66 3.05 12.89 -20.18
C GLN A 66 2.80 11.49 -19.62
N LEU A 67 1.64 11.24 -19.01
CA LEU A 67 1.29 9.92 -18.50
C LEU A 67 1.18 8.86 -19.60
N LYS A 68 0.67 9.23 -20.79
CA LYS A 68 0.61 8.31 -21.96
C LYS A 68 1.98 7.84 -22.43
N ARG A 69 3.05 8.58 -22.13
CA ARG A 69 4.43 8.22 -22.50
C ARG A 69 5.08 7.25 -21.52
N VAL A 70 4.47 7.03 -20.35
CA VAL A 70 4.97 6.08 -19.37
C VAL A 70 4.68 4.67 -19.87
N ARG A 71 5.74 3.92 -20.17
CA ARG A 71 5.63 2.54 -20.65
C ARG A 71 5.21 1.60 -19.53
N ARG A 72 4.42 0.59 -19.88
CA ARG A 72 4.01 -0.51 -18.98
C ARG A 72 4.89 -1.73 -19.21
N ASP A 73 6.18 -1.54 -19.01
CA ASP A 73 7.17 -2.58 -19.27
C ASP A 73 7.75 -3.07 -17.93
N GLY A 74 7.74 -4.39 -17.73
CA GLY A 74 8.33 -5.04 -16.56
C GLY A 74 7.42 -5.10 -15.32
N PRO A 75 8.01 -5.25 -14.12
CA PRO A 75 7.25 -5.36 -12.87
C PRO A 75 6.34 -4.16 -12.61
N ALA A 76 5.18 -4.40 -11.98
CA ALA A 76 4.21 -3.34 -11.66
C ALA A 76 4.82 -2.16 -10.90
N LEU A 77 5.80 -2.43 -10.02
CA LEU A 77 6.53 -1.40 -9.28
C LEU A 77 7.22 -0.38 -10.20
N ASN A 78 7.80 -0.81 -11.31
CA ASN A 78 8.50 0.06 -12.25
C ASN A 78 7.52 1.03 -12.91
N TYR A 79 6.37 0.50 -13.36
CA TYR A 79 5.31 1.32 -13.91
C TYR A 79 4.76 2.31 -12.88
N VAL A 80 4.35 1.83 -11.70
CA VAL A 80 3.75 2.67 -10.66
C VAL A 80 4.71 3.76 -10.20
N SER A 81 5.98 3.44 -10.00
CA SER A 81 7.00 4.43 -9.60
C SER A 81 7.23 5.49 -10.68
N SER A 82 7.29 5.08 -11.95
CA SER A 82 7.48 6.00 -13.08
C SER A 82 6.25 6.88 -13.30
N ALA A 83 5.05 6.28 -13.28
CA ALA A 83 3.79 6.99 -13.42
C ALA A 83 3.57 7.98 -12.28
N SER A 84 3.88 7.59 -11.04
CA SER A 84 3.87 8.48 -9.88
C SER A 84 4.84 9.63 -10.06
N THR A 85 6.09 9.35 -10.43
CA THR A 85 7.09 10.42 -10.64
C THR A 85 6.61 11.43 -11.68
N VAL A 86 6.08 10.97 -12.82
CA VAL A 86 5.51 11.84 -13.85
C VAL A 86 4.32 12.64 -13.34
N PHE A 87 3.35 11.99 -12.70
CA PHE A 87 2.14 12.64 -12.18
C PHE A 87 2.49 13.74 -11.18
N PHE A 88 3.22 13.39 -10.12
CA PHE A 88 3.51 14.28 -8.99
C PHE A 88 4.47 15.39 -9.36
N THR A 89 5.45 15.15 -10.26
CA THR A 89 6.33 16.22 -10.75
C THR A 89 5.54 17.27 -11.53
N ASN A 90 4.62 16.84 -12.41
CA ASN A 90 3.77 17.77 -13.15
C ASN A 90 2.82 18.51 -12.21
N LEU A 91 2.21 17.82 -11.25
CA LEU A 91 1.32 18.44 -10.28
C LEU A 91 2.04 19.49 -9.43
N SER A 92 3.24 19.21 -8.92
CA SER A 92 4.07 20.19 -8.19
C SER A 92 4.39 21.43 -9.02
N LEU A 93 4.71 21.26 -10.30
CA LEU A 93 4.96 22.37 -11.23
C LEU A 93 3.68 23.20 -11.44
N MET A 94 2.54 22.54 -11.63
CA MET A 94 1.23 23.18 -11.83
C MET A 94 0.77 23.94 -10.57
N THR A 95 0.97 23.37 -9.37
CA THR A 95 0.69 24.03 -8.09
C THR A 95 1.54 25.28 -7.92
N THR A 96 2.85 25.18 -8.20
CA THR A 96 3.77 26.32 -8.11
C THR A 96 3.41 27.41 -9.11
N GLU A 97 3.06 27.02 -10.34
CA GLU A 97 2.65 27.94 -11.40
C GLU A 97 1.38 28.70 -11.02
N LEU A 98 0.38 28.00 -10.50
CA LEU A 98 -0.88 28.59 -10.03
C LEU A 98 -0.62 29.62 -8.93
N GLN A 99 0.06 29.19 -7.85
CA GLN A 99 0.23 29.98 -6.63
C GLN A 99 1.14 31.20 -6.83
N LYS A 100 2.24 31.04 -7.57
CA LYS A 100 3.31 32.06 -7.64
C LYS A 100 3.27 32.92 -8.89
N VAL A 101 2.65 32.46 -9.99
CA VAL A 101 2.80 33.11 -11.30
C VAL A 101 1.47 33.48 -11.93
N ALA A 102 0.56 32.51 -12.09
CA ALA A 102 -0.63 32.66 -12.89
C ALA A 102 -1.77 33.38 -12.14
N PHE A 103 -1.95 33.09 -10.85
CA PHE A 103 -3.12 33.51 -10.07
C PHE A 103 -2.77 33.94 -8.63
N PRO A 104 -1.77 34.83 -8.42
CA PRO A 104 -1.33 35.21 -7.08
C PRO A 104 -2.47 35.89 -6.31
N GLY A 105 -2.81 35.36 -5.13
CA GLY A 105 -3.81 35.96 -4.22
C GLY A 105 -5.27 35.80 -4.63
N THR A 106 -5.59 34.94 -5.61
CA THR A 106 -7.00 34.69 -6.02
C THR A 106 -7.54 33.38 -5.44
N GLY A 107 -8.40 33.48 -4.41
CA GLY A 107 -8.96 32.32 -3.71
C GLY A 107 -9.88 31.43 -4.56
N GLU A 108 -10.62 32.01 -5.49
CA GLU A 108 -11.54 31.27 -6.37
C GLU A 108 -10.79 30.28 -7.29
N CYS A 109 -9.67 30.72 -7.88
CA CYS A 109 -8.84 29.88 -8.73
C CYS A 109 -8.15 28.76 -7.93
N ALA A 110 -7.79 29.04 -6.67
CA ALA A 110 -7.23 28.02 -5.78
C ALA A 110 -8.25 26.92 -5.47
N ALA A 111 -9.51 27.27 -5.18
CA ALA A 111 -10.57 26.30 -4.96
C ALA A 111 -10.83 25.43 -6.21
N ALA A 112 -10.94 26.07 -7.38
CA ALA A 112 -11.09 25.36 -8.65
C ALA A 112 -9.91 24.40 -8.94
N PHE A 113 -8.69 24.83 -8.61
CA PHE A 113 -7.50 23.99 -8.75
C PHE A 113 -7.53 22.76 -7.84
N VAL A 114 -7.95 22.90 -6.58
CA VAL A 114 -8.08 21.74 -5.66
C VAL A 114 -9.07 20.73 -6.22
N VAL A 115 -10.25 21.18 -6.68
CA VAL A 115 -11.26 20.31 -7.32
C VAL A 115 -10.69 19.60 -8.55
N TRP A 116 -9.95 20.33 -9.39
CA TRP A 116 -9.27 19.76 -10.55
C TRP A 116 -8.21 18.73 -10.15
N ALA A 117 -7.36 19.04 -9.18
CA ALA A 117 -6.29 18.15 -8.72
C ALA A 117 -6.86 16.86 -8.13
N THR A 118 -7.93 16.95 -7.33
CA THR A 118 -8.67 15.79 -6.82
C THR A 118 -9.19 14.91 -7.95
N ARG A 119 -9.77 15.51 -9.00
CA ARG A 119 -10.29 14.75 -10.16
C ARG A 119 -9.17 14.02 -10.91
N GLU A 120 -8.09 14.71 -11.24
CA GLU A 120 -6.97 14.11 -11.96
C GLU A 120 -6.24 13.06 -11.10
N PHE A 121 -6.16 13.27 -9.78
CA PHE A 121 -5.62 12.28 -8.85
C PHE A 121 -6.46 11.01 -8.78
N ASN A 122 -7.78 11.12 -8.64
CA ASN A 122 -8.67 9.96 -8.65
C ASN A 122 -8.56 9.15 -9.96
N LEU A 123 -8.44 9.84 -11.10
CA LEU A 123 -8.21 9.17 -12.38
C LEU A 123 -6.87 8.43 -12.39
N PHE A 124 -5.79 9.06 -11.92
CA PHE A 124 -4.48 8.44 -11.80
C PHE A 124 -4.52 7.20 -10.89
N VAL A 125 -5.10 7.32 -9.68
CA VAL A 125 -5.22 6.22 -8.73
C VAL A 125 -6.04 5.08 -9.32
N SER A 126 -7.10 5.35 -10.11
CA SER A 126 -7.86 4.30 -10.79
C SER A 126 -6.99 3.47 -11.76
N TYR A 127 -6.02 4.10 -12.42
CA TYR A 127 -5.08 3.39 -13.29
C TYR A 127 -4.08 2.56 -12.48
N VAL A 128 -3.59 3.10 -11.36
CA VAL A 128 -2.70 2.37 -10.44
C VAL A 128 -3.41 1.15 -9.87
N ILE A 129 -4.64 1.30 -9.36
CA ILE A 129 -5.43 0.19 -8.83
C ILE A 129 -5.64 -0.89 -9.88
N ARG A 130 -5.99 -0.51 -11.11
CA ARG A 130 -6.16 -1.48 -12.20
C ARG A 130 -4.86 -2.23 -12.49
N GLU A 131 -3.71 -1.55 -12.49
CA GLU A 131 -2.43 -2.23 -12.70
C GLU A 131 -2.12 -3.22 -11.56
N LEU A 132 -2.35 -2.80 -10.32
CA LEU A 132 -1.94 -3.56 -9.14
C LEU A 132 -2.82 -4.77 -8.84
N PHE A 133 -4.13 -4.67 -9.04
CA PHE A 133 -5.10 -5.65 -8.55
C PHE A 133 -5.70 -6.55 -9.64
N VAL A 134 -5.40 -6.33 -10.92
CA VAL A 134 -5.87 -7.22 -12.01
C VAL A 134 -5.20 -8.59 -11.96
N THR A 135 -3.94 -8.69 -11.52
CA THR A 135 -3.12 -9.91 -11.59
C THR A 135 -3.14 -10.77 -10.32
N GLN A 136 -4.05 -10.55 -9.38
CA GLN A 136 -4.04 -11.20 -8.04
C GLN A 136 -2.66 -11.15 -7.35
N SER A 137 -2.02 -9.99 -7.40
CA SER A 137 -0.68 -9.75 -6.86
C SER A 137 -0.60 -10.03 -5.35
N SER A 138 0.54 -10.53 -4.87
CA SER A 138 0.77 -10.76 -3.44
C SER A 138 0.84 -9.44 -2.66
N LEU A 139 0.53 -9.46 -1.36
CA LEU A 139 0.65 -8.28 -0.49
C LEU A 139 2.06 -7.69 -0.51
N SER A 140 3.08 -8.55 -0.45
CA SER A 140 4.50 -8.18 -0.59
C SER A 140 4.84 -7.42 -1.88
N SER A 141 4.14 -7.69 -2.98
CA SER A 141 4.33 -6.97 -4.25
C SER A 141 3.54 -5.65 -4.33
N LEU A 142 2.41 -5.57 -3.62
CA LEU A 142 1.56 -4.37 -3.56
C LEU A 142 2.18 -3.28 -2.68
N SER A 143 2.74 -3.67 -1.54
CA SER A 143 3.35 -2.78 -0.54
C SER A 143 4.31 -1.73 -1.12
N PRO A 144 5.39 -2.09 -1.84
CA PRO A 144 6.34 -1.11 -2.37
C PRO A 144 5.70 -0.19 -3.42
N CYS A 145 4.70 -0.67 -4.17
CA CYS A 145 3.99 0.14 -5.15
C CYS A 145 3.14 1.21 -4.46
N ILE A 146 2.43 0.84 -3.40
CA ILE A 146 1.60 1.77 -2.61
C ILE A 146 2.49 2.78 -1.88
N ALA A 147 3.62 2.33 -1.33
CA ALA A 147 4.60 3.21 -0.68
C ALA A 147 5.17 4.27 -1.66
N ALA A 148 5.41 3.89 -2.92
CA ALA A 148 5.90 4.80 -3.96
C ALA A 148 4.91 5.95 -4.26
N VAL A 149 3.60 5.67 -4.29
CA VAL A 149 2.55 6.70 -4.48
C VAL A 149 2.38 7.53 -3.20
N SER A 150 2.32 6.85 -2.06
CA SER A 150 2.15 7.41 -0.72
C SER A 150 3.19 8.48 -0.41
N THR A 151 4.48 8.16 -0.57
CA THR A 151 5.60 9.06 -0.33
C THR A 151 5.50 10.34 -1.17
N LYS A 152 4.95 10.23 -2.38
CA LYS A 152 4.76 11.38 -3.27
C LYS A 152 3.56 12.25 -2.87
N CYS A 153 2.52 11.66 -2.27
CA CYS A 153 1.45 12.42 -1.63
C CYS A 153 2.01 13.27 -0.49
N ASP A 154 2.82 12.67 0.39
CA ASP A 154 3.40 13.36 1.54
C ASP A 154 4.30 14.53 1.11
N GLN A 155 5.02 14.38 -0.01
CA GLN A 155 5.82 15.46 -0.60
C GLN A 155 4.97 16.66 -1.07
N LEU A 156 3.76 16.44 -1.60
CA LEU A 156 2.88 17.52 -2.05
C LEU A 156 2.29 18.33 -0.90
N THR A 157 2.20 17.77 0.30
CA THR A 157 1.74 18.50 1.49
C THR A 157 2.61 19.74 1.76
N SER A 158 3.90 19.69 1.42
CA SER A 158 4.80 20.85 1.50
C SER A 158 4.43 22.01 0.57
N LEU A 159 3.64 21.74 -0.48
CA LEU A 159 3.10 22.73 -1.41
C LEU A 159 1.66 23.16 -1.06
N GLY A 160 1.13 22.69 0.06
CA GLY A 160 -0.23 22.98 0.51
C GLY A 160 -1.31 22.14 -0.16
N LEU A 161 -0.97 20.99 -0.75
CA LEU A 161 -1.92 20.07 -1.36
C LEU A 161 -1.78 18.68 -0.74
N ASP A 162 -2.72 18.31 0.13
CA ASP A 162 -2.81 16.96 0.71
C ASP A 162 -3.80 16.12 -0.11
N LEU A 163 -3.30 15.01 -0.68
CA LEU A 163 -4.09 14.02 -1.43
C LEU A 163 -4.02 12.64 -0.79
N ARG A 164 -3.40 12.49 0.38
CA ARG A 164 -3.15 11.18 0.99
C ARG A 164 -4.45 10.45 1.33
N TYR A 165 -5.41 11.18 1.87
CA TYR A 165 -6.73 10.63 2.22
C TYR A 165 -7.48 10.05 1.00
N LEU A 166 -7.29 10.63 -0.20
CA LEU A 166 -7.90 10.10 -1.43
C LEU A 166 -7.28 8.77 -1.83
N LEU A 167 -5.95 8.63 -1.66
CA LEU A 167 -5.25 7.38 -1.93
C LEU A 167 -5.73 6.28 -0.98
N ASP A 168 -5.72 6.58 0.31
CA ASP A 168 -6.11 5.61 1.35
C ASP A 168 -7.58 5.18 1.16
N GLY A 169 -8.49 6.13 0.91
CA GLY A 169 -9.89 5.84 0.64
C GLY A 169 -10.12 5.00 -0.63
N ALA A 170 -9.39 5.28 -1.71
CA ALA A 170 -9.49 4.52 -2.96
C ALA A 170 -8.90 3.09 -2.83
N LEU A 171 -7.86 2.92 -2.02
CA LEU A 171 -7.20 1.62 -1.81
C LEU A 171 -7.91 0.74 -0.77
N ARG A 172 -8.74 1.31 0.11
CA ARG A 172 -9.43 0.58 1.18
C ARG A 172 -10.15 -0.67 0.69
N GLY A 173 -11.00 -0.53 -0.33
CA GLY A 173 -11.80 -1.64 -0.89
C GLY A 173 -10.91 -2.74 -1.48
N PRO A 174 -10.04 -2.42 -2.47
CA PRO A 174 -9.11 -3.37 -3.07
C PRO A 174 -8.19 -4.07 -2.06
N LEU A 175 -7.62 -3.34 -1.09
CA LEU A 175 -6.75 -3.91 -0.07
C LEU A 175 -7.50 -4.81 0.91
N THR A 176 -8.72 -4.43 1.33
CA THR A 176 -9.57 -5.30 2.16
C THR A 176 -9.86 -6.62 1.44
N LYS A 177 -10.11 -6.57 0.13
CA LYS A 177 -10.33 -7.77 -0.69
C LYS A 177 -9.06 -8.60 -0.77
N ALA A 178 -7.91 -7.99 -1.07
CA ALA A 178 -6.63 -8.69 -1.14
C ALA A 178 -6.25 -9.35 0.20
N LEU A 179 -6.46 -8.68 1.33
CA LEU A 179 -6.24 -9.25 2.67
C LEU A 179 -7.10 -10.50 2.92
N LYS A 180 -8.38 -10.48 2.50
CA LYS A 180 -9.27 -11.64 2.62
C LYS A 180 -8.82 -12.79 1.70
N GLU A 181 -8.49 -12.50 0.46
CA GLU A 181 -7.98 -13.51 -0.47
C GLU A 181 -6.66 -14.13 0.02
N THR A 182 -5.75 -13.32 0.56
CA THR A 182 -4.52 -13.82 1.19
C THR A 182 -4.83 -14.68 2.40
N ARG A 183 -5.71 -14.24 3.30
CA ARG A 183 -6.16 -15.03 4.45
C ARG A 183 -6.69 -16.39 4.03
N ASP A 184 -7.55 -16.45 3.02
CA ASP A 184 -8.18 -17.68 2.55
C ASP A 184 -7.12 -18.61 1.91
N LYS A 185 -6.24 -18.08 1.04
CA LYS A 185 -5.12 -18.83 0.45
C LYS A 185 -4.16 -19.40 1.50
N LEU A 186 -3.82 -18.61 2.52
CA LEU A 186 -2.94 -19.06 3.60
C LEU A 186 -3.62 -20.11 4.48
N THR A 187 -4.92 -19.95 4.73
CA THR A 187 -5.72 -20.93 5.46
C THR A 187 -5.74 -22.28 4.74
N ASP A 188 -5.93 -22.31 3.43
CA ASP A 188 -5.91 -23.55 2.66
C ASP A 188 -4.51 -24.18 2.63
N THR A 189 -3.47 -23.35 2.54
CA THR A 189 -2.07 -23.80 2.66
C THR A 189 -1.81 -24.45 4.03
N ILE A 190 -2.34 -23.86 5.11
CA ILE A 190 -2.22 -24.40 6.46
C ILE A 190 -2.96 -25.73 6.57
N LYS A 191 -4.20 -25.83 6.09
CA LYS A 191 -4.97 -27.10 6.12
C LYS A 191 -4.24 -28.25 5.43
N LEU A 192 -3.64 -27.98 4.26
CA LEU A 192 -2.84 -28.98 3.55
C LEU A 192 -1.66 -29.45 4.41
N ARG A 193 -0.87 -28.51 4.95
CA ARG A 193 0.29 -28.85 5.81
C ARG A 193 -0.11 -29.57 7.09
N CYS A 194 -1.25 -29.22 7.66
CA CYS A 194 -1.82 -29.90 8.84
C CYS A 194 -2.16 -31.36 8.52
N SER A 195 -2.70 -31.65 7.34
CA SER A 195 -3.00 -33.04 6.92
C SER A 195 -1.76 -33.90 6.68
N GLU A 196 -0.61 -33.27 6.42
CA GLU A 196 0.68 -33.94 6.20
C GLU A 196 1.57 -33.97 7.46
N ASP A 197 1.10 -33.40 8.57
CA ASP A 197 1.89 -33.25 9.78
C ASP A 197 2.04 -34.60 10.50
N LYS A 198 3.29 -34.99 10.71
CA LYS A 198 3.65 -36.28 11.33
C LYS A 198 4.02 -36.13 12.80
N TRP A 199 4.04 -34.91 13.34
CA TRP A 199 4.43 -34.64 14.73
C TRP A 199 5.78 -35.26 15.12
N LYS A 200 6.77 -35.14 14.23
CA LYS A 200 8.15 -35.61 14.47
C LYS A 200 9.14 -34.44 14.54
N PRO A 201 10.23 -34.58 15.31
CA PRO A 201 11.35 -33.64 15.29
C PRO A 201 11.83 -33.37 13.86
N PHE A 202 12.11 -32.11 13.55
CA PHE A 202 12.57 -31.71 12.23
C PHE A 202 14.10 -31.77 12.12
N ASN A 203 14.62 -32.39 11.06
CA ASN A 203 16.06 -32.45 10.80
C ASN A 203 16.47 -31.35 9.82
N LEU A 204 17.44 -30.53 10.23
CA LEU A 204 18.06 -29.48 9.42
C LEU A 204 19.13 -30.03 8.46
N ASN A 205 19.32 -31.33 8.37
CA ASN A 205 20.25 -32.08 7.52
C ASN A 205 21.75 -31.88 7.82
N ASN A 206 22.21 -30.63 8.01
CA ASN A 206 23.60 -30.32 8.28
C ASN A 206 23.78 -29.02 9.08
N ARG A 207 24.99 -28.83 9.65
CA ARG A 207 25.32 -27.67 10.50
C ARG A 207 25.19 -26.33 9.79
N GLN A 208 25.48 -26.28 8.49
CA GLN A 208 25.35 -25.04 7.71
C GLN A 208 23.88 -24.60 7.58
N GLN A 209 22.97 -25.53 7.30
CA GLN A 209 21.53 -25.25 7.25
C GLN A 209 20.99 -24.88 8.63
N ARG A 210 21.49 -25.49 9.70
CA ARG A 210 21.19 -25.09 11.08
C ARG A 210 21.62 -23.66 11.37
N ASP A 211 22.86 -23.29 11.06
CA ASP A 211 23.36 -21.95 11.37
C ASP A 211 22.59 -20.88 10.57
N LYS A 212 22.25 -21.18 9.31
CA LYS A 212 21.36 -20.33 8.50
C LYS A 212 19.96 -20.21 9.12
N PHE A 213 19.40 -21.31 9.61
CA PHE A 213 18.08 -21.32 10.27
C PHE A 213 18.09 -20.47 11.55
N LEU A 214 19.11 -20.63 12.40
CA LEU A 214 19.23 -19.84 13.62
C LEU A 214 19.39 -18.35 13.32
N ALA A 215 20.19 -17.99 12.31
CA ALA A 215 20.35 -16.61 11.87
C ALA A 215 19.01 -16.02 11.40
N GLU A 216 18.30 -16.71 10.51
CA GLU A 216 16.99 -16.29 9.98
C GLU A 216 15.98 -16.01 11.11
N PHE A 217 15.85 -16.93 12.07
CA PHE A 217 14.90 -16.79 13.17
C PHE A 217 15.35 -15.74 14.19
N SER A 218 16.65 -15.60 14.43
CA SER A 218 17.19 -14.55 15.29
C SER A 218 16.95 -13.16 14.69
N GLU A 219 17.16 -12.98 13.38
CA GLU A 219 16.84 -11.74 12.65
C GLU A 219 15.34 -11.43 12.72
N ALA A 220 14.49 -12.45 12.71
CA ALA A 220 13.06 -12.29 12.89
C ALA A 220 12.65 -11.99 14.34
N GLY A 221 13.55 -12.09 15.32
CA GLY A 221 13.30 -11.80 16.74
C GLY A 221 13.05 -13.03 17.62
N LEU A 222 13.15 -14.25 17.08
CA LEU A 222 13.06 -15.51 17.82
C LEU A 222 14.46 -15.97 18.24
N THR A 223 15.02 -15.33 19.27
CA THR A 223 16.39 -15.60 19.75
C THR A 223 16.51 -16.90 20.54
N SER A 224 15.40 -17.45 21.03
CA SER A 224 15.38 -18.68 21.84
C SER A 224 15.40 -19.98 21.03
N MET A 225 15.58 -19.95 19.70
CA MET A 225 15.50 -21.17 18.87
C MET A 225 16.57 -22.22 19.22
N THR A 226 17.68 -21.80 19.83
CA THR A 226 18.73 -22.71 20.29
C THR A 226 18.26 -23.65 21.39
N SER A 227 17.26 -23.29 22.21
CA SER A 227 16.72 -24.17 23.26
C SER A 227 15.92 -25.35 22.72
N TYR A 228 15.48 -25.26 21.45
CA TYR A 228 14.75 -26.33 20.77
C TYR A 228 15.68 -27.26 19.97
N LEU A 229 17.00 -27.01 19.94
CA LEU A 229 17.95 -27.91 19.30
C LEU A 229 18.23 -29.14 20.16
N THR A 230 18.25 -30.31 19.52
CA THR A 230 18.72 -31.57 20.11
C THR A 230 19.82 -32.15 19.24
N GLY A 231 20.98 -32.41 19.84
CA GLY A 231 22.15 -32.88 19.11
C GLY A 231 22.64 -31.86 18.08
N ASP A 232 23.15 -32.35 16.94
CA ASP A 232 23.83 -31.49 15.98
C ASP A 232 22.91 -30.73 15.01
N CYS A 233 21.78 -31.32 14.61
CA CYS A 233 20.91 -30.81 13.52
C CYS A 233 19.41 -31.03 13.73
N TRP A 234 18.95 -31.56 14.87
CA TRP A 234 17.53 -31.83 15.10
C TRP A 234 16.86 -30.72 15.90
N LEU A 235 15.61 -30.40 15.54
CA LEU A 235 14.76 -29.48 16.27
C LEU A 235 13.62 -30.24 16.94
N ARG A 236 13.36 -29.91 18.20
CA ARG A 236 12.20 -30.37 18.99
C ARG A 236 10.91 -29.65 18.60
N LEU A 237 10.76 -29.36 17.31
CA LEU A 237 9.58 -28.76 16.69
C LEU A 237 9.30 -29.51 15.40
N SER A 238 8.02 -29.62 15.07
CA SER A 238 7.56 -30.19 13.81
C SER A 238 7.94 -29.30 12.63
N ASN A 239 8.12 -29.91 11.45
CA ASN A 239 8.30 -29.15 10.21
C ASN A 239 7.13 -28.19 9.97
N ASN A 240 5.89 -28.63 10.26
CA ASN A 240 4.69 -27.82 10.12
C ASN A 240 4.77 -26.54 10.97
N THR A 241 5.16 -26.64 12.24
CA THR A 241 5.30 -25.49 13.14
C THR A 241 6.36 -24.50 12.65
N ILE A 242 7.49 -24.99 12.14
CA ILE A 242 8.54 -24.15 11.56
C ILE A 242 8.04 -23.41 10.30
N LEU A 243 7.38 -24.13 9.39
CA LEU A 243 6.83 -23.55 8.16
C LEU A 243 5.69 -22.56 8.43
N PHE A 244 4.85 -22.84 9.42
CA PHE A 244 3.82 -21.92 9.88
C PHE A 244 4.44 -20.65 10.45
N THR A 245 5.48 -20.76 11.27
CA THR A 245 6.16 -19.61 11.89
C THR A 245 6.69 -18.63 10.83
N ARG A 246 7.38 -19.14 9.81
CA ARG A 246 7.85 -18.32 8.68
C ARG A 246 6.70 -17.64 7.94
N LEU A 247 5.64 -18.40 7.66
CA LEU A 247 4.46 -17.90 6.96
C LEU A 247 3.78 -16.78 7.76
N TYR A 248 3.62 -16.96 9.06
CA TYR A 248 2.94 -16.00 9.93
C TYR A 248 3.75 -14.72 10.12
N LEU A 249 5.07 -14.82 10.28
CA LEU A 249 5.95 -13.66 10.37
C LEU A 249 6.00 -12.86 9.07
N SER A 250 5.99 -13.55 7.91
CA SER A 250 5.89 -12.91 6.60
C SER A 250 4.56 -12.17 6.43
N LEU A 251 3.44 -12.82 6.77
CA LEU A 251 2.11 -12.20 6.75
C LEU A 251 2.04 -10.95 7.65
N LEU A 252 2.60 -11.03 8.86
CA LEU A 252 2.63 -9.89 9.80
C LEU A 252 3.37 -8.69 9.19
N GLN A 253 4.53 -8.95 8.57
CA GLN A 253 5.33 -7.92 7.93
C GLN A 253 4.60 -7.28 6.74
N ASP A 254 3.96 -8.10 5.88
CA ASP A 254 3.15 -7.62 4.76
C ASP A 254 1.98 -6.75 5.26
N CYS A 255 1.32 -7.15 6.35
CA CYS A 255 0.25 -6.39 6.96
C CYS A 255 0.72 -5.03 7.49
N PHE A 256 1.88 -4.96 8.14
CA PHE A 256 2.44 -3.70 8.66
C PHE A 256 2.75 -2.70 7.54
N GLN A 257 3.30 -3.17 6.43
CA GLN A 257 3.63 -2.27 5.32
C GLN A 257 2.40 -1.70 4.60
N LEU A 258 1.25 -2.37 4.70
CA LEU A 258 -0.02 -1.94 4.11
C LEU A 258 -0.93 -1.22 5.12
N ALA A 259 -0.49 -1.05 6.35
CA ALA A 259 -1.36 -0.64 7.43
C ALA A 259 -1.85 0.80 7.27
N THR A 260 -3.17 0.95 7.34
CA THR A 260 -3.85 2.23 7.56
C THR A 260 -4.87 2.05 8.67
N SER A 261 -5.29 3.15 9.30
CA SER A 261 -6.30 3.12 10.36
C SER A 261 -7.59 2.42 9.93
N GLU A 262 -7.98 2.56 8.66
CA GLU A 262 -9.18 1.93 8.10
C GLU A 262 -9.04 0.44 7.81
N LEU A 263 -7.81 -0.04 7.60
CA LEU A 263 -7.51 -1.45 7.31
C LEU A 263 -7.22 -2.28 8.56
N LEU A 264 -6.99 -1.63 9.70
CA LEU A 264 -6.59 -2.26 10.94
C LEU A 264 -7.49 -3.44 11.33
N TYR A 265 -8.82 -3.25 11.26
CA TYR A 265 -9.76 -4.33 11.58
C TYR A 265 -9.59 -5.55 10.66
N SER A 266 -9.38 -5.33 9.36
CA SER A 266 -9.16 -6.40 8.38
C SER A 266 -7.80 -7.08 8.57
N ILE A 267 -6.77 -6.32 8.93
CA ILE A 267 -5.45 -6.86 9.27
C ILE A 267 -5.56 -7.76 10.51
N GLU A 268 -6.15 -7.26 11.60
CA GLU A 268 -6.35 -8.04 12.82
C GLU A 268 -7.21 -9.30 12.55
N ASP A 269 -8.25 -9.20 11.71
CA ASP A 269 -9.06 -10.36 11.31
C ASP A 269 -8.24 -11.42 10.56
N THR A 270 -7.44 -10.99 9.59
CA THR A 270 -6.58 -11.89 8.83
C THR A 270 -5.56 -12.59 9.73
N LEU A 271 -4.88 -11.83 10.60
CA LEU A 271 -3.90 -12.39 11.55
C LEU A 271 -4.55 -13.37 12.54
N TYR A 272 -5.74 -13.04 13.03
CA TYR A 272 -6.54 -13.90 13.90
C TYR A 272 -6.89 -15.22 13.24
N VAL A 273 -7.52 -15.17 12.07
CA VAL A 273 -8.04 -16.36 11.39
C VAL A 273 -6.89 -17.31 11.01
N VAL A 274 -5.78 -16.78 10.54
CA VAL A 274 -4.60 -17.59 10.16
C VAL A 274 -3.99 -18.26 11.39
N MET A 275 -3.83 -17.55 12.51
CA MET A 275 -3.30 -18.15 13.75
C MET A 275 -4.27 -19.19 14.33
N GLN A 276 -5.55 -18.88 14.35
CA GLN A 276 -6.58 -19.77 14.88
C GLN A 276 -6.62 -21.11 14.13
N HIS A 277 -6.43 -21.12 12.81
CA HIS A 277 -6.42 -22.37 12.04
C HIS A 277 -5.27 -23.30 12.45
N GLN A 278 -4.07 -22.77 12.67
CA GLN A 278 -2.95 -23.58 13.13
C GLN A 278 -3.19 -24.13 14.54
N LEU A 279 -3.70 -23.30 15.47
CA LEU A 279 -3.95 -23.74 16.85
C LEU A 279 -5.10 -24.75 16.95
N LYS A 280 -6.11 -24.67 16.07
CA LYS A 280 -7.15 -25.69 15.95
C LYS A 280 -6.59 -27.04 15.51
N HIS A 281 -5.57 -27.08 14.65
CA HIS A 281 -4.89 -28.32 14.28
C HIS A 281 -4.13 -28.92 15.47
N VAL A 282 -3.46 -28.09 16.27
CA VAL A 282 -2.78 -28.51 17.50
C VAL A 282 -3.78 -29.12 18.48
N ASP A 283 -4.89 -28.41 18.77
CA ASP A 283 -5.96 -28.88 19.67
C ASP A 283 -6.59 -30.19 19.17
N ALA A 284 -6.91 -30.28 17.88
CA ALA A 284 -7.44 -31.51 17.28
C ALA A 284 -6.44 -32.68 17.37
N SER A 285 -5.14 -32.40 17.23
CA SER A 285 -4.09 -33.42 17.34
C SER A 285 -3.92 -33.94 18.77
N LEU A 286 -4.03 -33.07 19.78
CA LEU A 286 -4.00 -33.49 21.20
C LEU A 286 -5.17 -34.39 21.57
N ARG A 287 -6.33 -34.17 20.95
CA ARG A 287 -7.55 -34.99 21.14
C ARG A 287 -7.56 -36.28 20.33
N ASN A 288 -6.59 -36.47 19.42
CA ASN A 288 -6.50 -37.67 18.61
C ASN A 288 -5.78 -38.78 19.38
N ASP A 289 -6.50 -39.86 19.69
CA ASP A 289 -5.94 -41.01 20.41
C ASP A 289 -4.83 -41.74 19.64
N GLN A 290 -4.78 -41.61 18.30
CA GLN A 290 -3.69 -42.17 17.50
C GLN A 290 -2.36 -41.46 17.70
N LEU A 291 -2.38 -40.25 18.27
CA LEU A 291 -1.20 -39.42 18.55
C LEU A 291 -0.90 -39.36 20.06
N ALA A 292 -1.37 -40.35 20.82
CA ALA A 292 -1.21 -40.38 22.27
C ALA A 292 0.28 -40.34 22.68
N ASP A 293 1.14 -41.04 21.94
CA ASP A 293 2.59 -41.10 22.19
C ASP A 293 3.28 -39.76 21.88
N GLU A 294 2.76 -38.99 20.94
CA GLU A 294 3.29 -37.69 20.54
C GLU A 294 2.75 -36.51 21.38
N ARG A 295 1.85 -36.74 22.35
CA ARG A 295 1.18 -35.66 23.11
C ARG A 295 2.15 -34.66 23.72
N GLU A 296 3.22 -35.12 24.39
CA GLU A 296 4.22 -34.22 24.98
C GLU A 296 4.91 -33.35 23.91
N PHE A 297 5.20 -33.94 22.75
CA PHE A 297 5.79 -33.22 21.62
C PHE A 297 4.83 -32.20 21.03
N ILE A 298 3.54 -32.54 20.91
CA ILE A 298 2.50 -31.62 20.44
C ILE A 298 2.35 -30.44 21.41
N VAL A 299 2.31 -30.69 22.73
CA VAL A 299 2.28 -29.62 23.76
C VAL A 299 3.52 -28.71 23.64
N GLN A 300 4.71 -29.27 23.41
CA GLN A 300 5.92 -28.46 23.19
C GLN A 300 5.80 -27.54 21.96
N ASN A 301 5.17 -28.00 20.88
CA ASN A 301 4.92 -27.17 19.70
C ASN A 301 3.84 -26.10 19.99
N ALA A 302 2.81 -26.44 20.77
CA ALA A 302 1.77 -25.52 21.20
C ALA A 302 2.34 -24.37 22.04
N ASP A 303 3.18 -24.71 23.04
CA ASP A 303 3.91 -23.76 23.87
C ASP A 303 4.76 -22.81 23.02
N PHE A 304 5.53 -23.34 22.07
CA PHE A 304 6.30 -22.50 21.16
C PHE A 304 5.43 -21.52 20.34
N ILE A 305 4.29 -22.00 19.79
CA ILE A 305 3.40 -21.13 19.00
C ILE A 305 2.77 -20.03 19.88
N LEU A 306 2.33 -20.36 21.10
CA LEU A 306 1.62 -19.44 21.98
C LEU A 306 2.54 -18.49 22.75
N ASN A 307 3.62 -19.02 23.32
CA ASN A 307 4.47 -18.28 24.24
C ASN A 307 5.66 -17.61 23.55
N ASN A 308 6.13 -18.14 22.41
CA ASN A 308 7.24 -17.55 21.67
C ASN A 308 6.73 -16.78 20.44
N LEU A 309 6.08 -17.46 19.50
CA LEU A 309 5.65 -16.84 18.25
C LEU A 309 4.55 -15.79 18.46
N LEU A 310 3.44 -16.15 19.10
CA LEU A 310 2.33 -15.22 19.29
C LEU A 310 2.74 -14.04 20.17
N THR A 311 3.48 -14.26 21.26
CA THR A 311 4.03 -13.18 22.08
C THR A 311 4.96 -12.25 21.28
N LEU A 312 5.83 -12.79 20.42
CA LEU A 312 6.65 -11.96 19.53
C LEU A 312 5.78 -11.13 18.59
N CYS A 313 4.74 -11.73 18.00
CA CYS A 313 3.82 -11.02 17.10
C CYS A 313 3.02 -9.93 17.84
N GLU A 314 2.56 -10.19 19.07
CA GLU A 314 1.91 -9.19 19.93
C GLU A 314 2.84 -8.01 20.20
N ASN A 315 4.09 -8.27 20.59
CA ASN A 315 5.09 -7.25 20.85
C ASN A 315 5.41 -6.42 19.59
N LYS A 316 5.60 -7.09 18.45
CA LYS A 316 5.84 -6.40 17.17
C LYS A 316 4.63 -5.54 16.75
N PHE A 317 3.42 -6.04 16.96
CA PHE A 317 2.20 -5.30 16.69
C PHE A 317 2.10 -4.06 17.58
N GLU A 318 2.32 -4.21 18.89
CA GLU A 318 2.29 -3.09 19.84
C GLU A 318 3.38 -2.05 19.53
N GLN A 319 4.58 -2.48 19.17
CA GLN A 319 5.65 -1.58 18.74
C GLN A 319 5.30 -0.81 17.46
N HIS A 320 4.65 -1.47 16.50
CA HIS A 320 4.30 -0.84 15.22
C HIS A 320 3.12 0.13 15.36
N PHE A 321 2.08 -0.26 16.09
CA PHE A 321 0.82 0.47 16.17
C PHE A 321 0.65 1.32 17.44
N GLN A 322 1.53 1.17 18.43
CA GLN A 322 1.46 1.84 19.73
C GLN A 322 0.21 1.46 20.57
N PHE A 323 -0.42 0.33 20.26
CA PHE A 323 -1.48 -0.29 21.07
C PHE A 323 -1.52 -1.80 20.85
N LYS A 324 -2.13 -2.52 21.80
CA LYS A 324 -2.25 -3.99 21.76
C LYS A 324 -3.37 -4.45 20.84
N SER A 325 -3.12 -5.48 20.03
CA SER A 325 -4.16 -6.13 19.23
C SER A 325 -5.16 -6.86 20.14
N LYS A 326 -6.44 -6.56 19.97
CA LYS A 326 -7.52 -7.27 20.70
C LYS A 326 -7.67 -8.69 20.20
N LYS A 327 -7.51 -8.90 18.89
CA LYS A 327 -7.69 -10.22 18.28
C LYS A 327 -6.52 -11.16 18.57
N LEU A 328 -5.28 -10.70 18.59
CA LEU A 328 -4.15 -11.55 19.00
C LEU A 328 -4.28 -11.98 20.47
N ALA A 329 -4.64 -11.05 21.35
CA ALA A 329 -4.91 -11.35 22.76
C ALA A 329 -6.09 -12.33 22.94
N GLN A 330 -7.12 -12.22 22.09
CA GLN A 330 -8.23 -13.16 22.05
C GLN A 330 -7.76 -14.58 21.70
N VAL A 331 -6.97 -14.75 20.63
CA VAL A 331 -6.43 -16.07 20.26
C VAL A 331 -5.62 -16.66 21.41
N LYS A 332 -4.76 -15.87 22.03
CA LYS A 332 -3.96 -16.33 23.18
C LYS A 332 -4.85 -16.88 24.29
N LYS A 333 -5.91 -16.15 24.65
CA LYS A 333 -6.86 -16.55 25.68
C LYS A 333 -7.66 -17.81 25.30
N GLU A 334 -8.08 -17.95 24.05
CA GLU A 334 -8.84 -19.11 23.58
C GLU A 334 -8.02 -20.41 23.67
N PHE A 335 -6.72 -20.34 23.36
CA PHE A 335 -5.86 -21.52 23.24
C PHE A 335 -4.85 -21.68 24.38
N GLN A 336 -4.93 -20.86 25.44
CA GLN A 336 -4.02 -20.95 26.60
C GLN A 336 -4.00 -22.33 27.27
N HIS A 337 -5.04 -23.16 27.07
CA HIS A 337 -5.16 -24.49 27.65
C HIS A 337 -4.28 -25.55 26.94
N LEU A 338 -3.67 -25.19 25.80
CA LEU A 338 -2.81 -26.10 25.02
C LEU A 338 -1.36 -26.16 25.52
N ALA A 339 -0.93 -25.20 26.35
CA ALA A 339 0.45 -25.01 26.79
C ALA A 339 0.57 -24.98 28.33
#